data_AF-F7Q8H3-F1
#
_entry.id   AF-F7Q8H3-F1
#
_cell.length_a   1.000
_cell.length_b   1.000
_cell.length_c   1.000
_cell.angle_alpha   90.00
_cell.angle_beta   90.00
_cell.angle_gamma   90.00
#
_symmetry.space_group_name_H-M   'P 1'
#
loop_
_entity.id
_entity.type
_entity.pdbx_description
1 polymer ?
#
loop_
_entity_poly.entity_id
_entity_poly.type
_entity_poly.pdbx_seq_one_letter_code
_entity_poly.pdbx_strand_id
1 'polypeptide(L)'
;MRGRTRFIQTIDMAMMRFICEIGDDEHLVDADTFEAAAEAAVRAHAESRGETAGRYTVKVSEANEADFPLVSGEDYTVTLPV
;
A
#
# COMPACT_ATOMS: atom_id res chain seq x y z
N MET A 1 -26.85 38.43 5.67
CA MET A 1 -25.51 38.17 5.10
C MET A 1 -25.23 36.68 5.22
N ARG A 2 -25.25 35.91 4.11
CA ARG A 2 -24.99 34.46 4.13
C ARG A 2 -23.52 34.21 3.81
N GLY A 3 -22.81 33.60 4.75
CA GLY A 3 -21.42 33.17 4.57
C GLY A 3 -21.34 32.11 3.47
N ARG A 4 -20.42 32.31 2.52
CA ARG A 4 -20.05 31.30 1.54
C ARG A 4 -19.20 30.25 2.24
N THR A 5 -19.80 29.11 2.59
CA THR A 5 -19.06 27.91 3.00
C THR A 5 -18.22 27.45 1.80
N ARG A 6 -16.89 27.55 1.91
CA ARG A 6 -15.99 26.92 0.94
C ARG A 6 -16.05 25.42 1.21
N PHE A 7 -16.65 24.68 0.28
CA PHE A 7 -16.42 23.24 0.18
C PHE A 7 -14.97 23.10 -0.29
N ILE A 8 -14.08 22.72 0.63
CA ILE A 8 -12.78 22.19 0.24
C ILE A 8 -13.14 20.83 -0.35
N GLN A 9 -13.20 20.75 -1.68
CA GLN A 9 -13.19 19.49 -2.38
C GLN A 9 -11.84 18.87 -2.03
N THR A 10 -11.81 18.05 -0.97
CA THR A 10 -10.71 17.13 -0.72
C THR A 10 -10.55 16.38 -2.04
N ILE A 11 -9.42 16.60 -2.70
CA ILE A 11 -9.08 15.86 -3.90
C ILE A 11 -9.14 14.41 -3.46
N ASP A 12 -10.12 13.67 -3.98
CA ASP A 12 -10.19 12.22 -3.87
C ASP A 12 -8.92 11.74 -4.59
N MET A 13 -7.82 11.60 -3.84
CA MET A 13 -6.62 10.96 -4.34
C MET A 13 -7.11 9.55 -4.66
N ALA A 14 -7.23 9.23 -5.93
CA ALA A 14 -7.83 7.96 -6.35
C ALA A 14 -6.97 6.83 -5.80
N MET A 15 -7.44 6.16 -4.74
CA MET A 15 -6.77 5.00 -4.19
C MET A 15 -6.76 3.90 -5.23
N MET A 16 -5.58 3.36 -5.50
CA MET A 16 -5.35 2.24 -6.40
C MET A 16 -5.19 0.97 -5.58
N ARG A 17 -5.53 -0.15 -6.19
CA ARG A 17 -5.29 -1.46 -5.58
C ARG A 17 -3.96 -2.03 -6.04
N PHE A 18 -3.19 -2.54 -5.09
CA PHE A 18 -1.89 -3.15 -5.31
C PHE A 18 -1.87 -4.57 -4.75
N ILE A 19 -1.08 -5.42 -5.41
CA ILE A 19 -0.66 -6.73 -4.91
C ILE A 19 0.79 -6.57 -4.43
N CYS A 20 1.00 -6.85 -3.15
CA CYS A 20 2.31 -6.77 -2.50
C CYS A 20 2.77 -8.17 -2.08
N GLU A 21 3.88 -8.64 -2.63
CA GLU A 21 4.44 -9.96 -2.36
C GLU A 21 5.64 -9.82 -1.39
N ILE A 22 5.62 -10.55 -0.27
CA ILE A 22 6.70 -10.59 0.73
C ILE A 22 7.08 -12.05 0.98
N GLY A 23 8.17 -12.49 0.35
CA GLY A 23 8.52 -13.92 0.35
C GLY A 23 7.45 -14.71 -0.41
N ASP A 24 6.77 -15.62 0.28
CA ASP A 24 5.66 -16.43 -0.28
C ASP A 24 4.27 -15.86 0.06
N ASP A 25 4.20 -14.77 0.84
CA ASP A 25 2.94 -14.16 1.27
C ASP A 25 2.50 -13.05 0.31
N GLU A 26 1.20 -13.00 0.00
CA GLU A 26 0.58 -11.99 -0.87
C GLU A 26 -0.41 -11.13 -0.08
N HIS A 27 -0.34 -9.81 -0.27
CA HIS A 27 -1.19 -8.83 0.39
C HIS A 27 -1.86 -7.92 -0.65
N LEU A 28 -3.20 -7.84 -0.64
CA LEU A 28 -3.95 -6.84 -1.39
C LEU A 28 -4.08 -5.57 -0.56
N VAL A 29 -3.62 -4.45 -1.12
CA VAL A 29 -3.55 -3.16 -0.43
C VAL A 29 -4.12 -2.07 -1.31
N ASP A 30 -5.08 -1.31 -0.78
CA ASP A 30 -5.55 -0.07 -1.39
C ASP A 30 -4.68 1.09 -0.87
N ALA A 31 -4.02 1.85 -1.76
CA ALA A 31 -3.11 2.92 -1.41
C ALA A 31 -3.02 4.01 -2.50
N ASP A 32 -2.41 5.14 -2.16
CA ASP A 32 -2.22 6.26 -3.09
C ASP A 32 -0.97 6.07 -3.98
N THR A 33 0.03 5.32 -3.51
CA THR A 33 1.29 5.06 -4.23
C THR A 33 1.80 3.65 -3.98
N PHE A 34 2.73 3.19 -4.83
CA PHE A 34 3.41 1.90 -4.67
C PHE A 34 4.21 1.84 -3.35
N GLU A 35 4.87 2.92 -2.94
CA GLU A 35 5.60 3.00 -1.67
C GLU A 35 4.65 2.87 -0.47
N ALA A 36 3.51 3.57 -0.51
CA ALA A 36 2.50 3.50 0.55
C ALA A 36 1.91 2.08 0.64
N ALA A 37 1.70 1.41 -0.50
CA ALA A 37 1.29 0.02 -0.54
C ALA A 37 2.34 -0.91 0.08
N ALA A 38 3.62 -0.74 -0.27
CA ALA A 38 4.72 -1.51 0.30
C ALA A 38 4.78 -1.36 1.83
N GLU A 39 4.70 -0.14 2.34
CA GLU A 39 4.74 0.12 3.78
C GLU A 39 3.55 -0.52 4.51
N ALA A 40 2.34 -0.40 3.96
CA ALA A 40 1.14 -0.99 4.54
C ALA A 40 1.19 -2.53 4.53
N ALA A 41 1.64 -3.13 3.44
CA ALA A 41 1.84 -4.57 3.34
C ALA A 41 2.84 -5.08 4.39
N VAL A 42 3.98 -4.40 4.56
CA VAL A 42 5.00 -4.77 5.54
C VAL A 42 4.51 -4.67 6.97
N ARG A 43 3.74 -3.62 7.30
CA ARG A 43 3.13 -3.50 8.63
C ARG A 43 2.16 -4.66 8.90
N ALA A 44 1.26 -4.95 7.96
CA ALA A 44 0.32 -6.06 8.11
C ALA A 44 1.03 -7.42 8.22
N HIS A 45 2.07 -7.64 7.41
CA HIS A 45 2.90 -8.85 7.45
C HIS A 45 3.59 -9.01 8.80
N ALA A 46 4.29 -7.97 9.27
CA ALA A 46 5.00 -8.00 10.55
C ALA A 46 4.04 -8.18 11.73
N GLU A 47 2.91 -7.48 11.75
CA GLU A 47 1.86 -7.62 12.77
C GLU A 47 1.32 -9.05 12.85
N SER A 48 1.06 -9.69 11.70
CA SER A 48 0.56 -11.07 11.65
C SER A 48 1.53 -12.10 12.24
N ARG A 49 2.84 -11.77 12.24
CA ARG A 49 3.93 -12.62 12.75
C ARG A 49 4.38 -12.22 14.16
N GLY A 50 3.86 -11.13 14.71
CA GLY A 50 4.30 -10.57 15.99
C GLY A 50 5.70 -9.95 15.94
N GLU A 51 6.13 -9.50 14.77
CA GLU A 51 7.41 -8.84 14.54
C GLU A 51 7.25 -7.32 14.72
N THR A 52 8.13 -6.69 15.49
CA THR A 52 8.07 -5.23 15.74
C THR A 52 9.12 -4.44 14.98
N ALA A 53 10.08 -5.12 14.35
CA ALA A 53 11.16 -4.50 13.59
C ALA A 53 11.72 -5.48 12.56
N GLY A 54 12.28 -4.97 11.48
CA GLY A 54 12.82 -5.80 10.42
C GLY A 54 13.09 -5.04 9.13
N ARG A 55 13.74 -5.71 8.19
CA ARG A 55 13.95 -5.24 6.83
C ARG A 55 13.32 -6.22 5.86
N TYR A 56 12.38 -5.75 5.06
CA TYR A 56 11.58 -6.56 4.16
C TYR A 56 11.81 -6.09 2.72
N THR A 57 11.87 -7.05 1.80
CA THR A 57 11.77 -6.77 0.36
C THR A 57 10.37 -7.11 -0.07
N VAL A 58 9.70 -6.17 -0.73
CA VAL A 58 8.31 -6.28 -1.17
C VAL A 58 8.24 -6.01 -2.66
N LYS A 59 7.68 -6.93 -3.43
CA LYS A 59 7.37 -6.67 -4.83
C LYS A 59 5.95 -6.11 -4.93
N VAL A 60 5.79 -4.93 -5.53
CA VAL A 60 4.50 -4.23 -5.58
C VAL A 60 4.02 -4.06 -7.01
N SER A 61 2.88 -4.67 -7.33
CA SER A 61 2.24 -4.63 -8.65
C SER A 61 0.88 -3.96 -8.57
N GLU A 62 0.50 -3.16 -9.57
CA GLU A 62 -0.89 -2.68 -9.69
C GLU A 62 -1.83 -3.86 -9.98
N ALA A 63 -2.96 -3.92 -9.28
CA ALA A 63 -3.96 -4.95 -9.47
C ALA A 63 -5.01 -4.51 -10.50
N ASN A 64 -5.49 -5.43 -11.34
CA ASN A 64 -6.69 -5.20 -12.13
C ASN A 64 -7.96 -5.37 -11.28
N GLU A 65 -9.12 -5.14 -11.90
CA GLU A 65 -10.44 -5.30 -11.28
C GLU A 65 -10.75 -6.74 -10.79
N ALA A 66 -9.94 -7.72 -11.19
CA ALA A 66 -10.04 -9.12 -10.79
C ALA A 66 -8.94 -9.52 -9.79
N ASP A 67 -8.24 -8.55 -9.20
CA ASP A 67 -7.16 -8.75 -8.22
C ASP A 67 -5.98 -9.58 -8.76
N PHE A 68 -5.66 -9.44 -10.06
CA PHE A 68 -4.45 -10.00 -10.68
C PHE A 68 -3.45 -8.90 -11.07
N PRO A 69 -2.14 -9.19 -11.07
CA PRO A 69 -1.12 -8.18 -11.41
C PRO A 69 -1.25 -7.76 -12.87
N LEU A 70 -1.43 -6.46 -13.12
CA LEU A 70 -1.48 -5.86 -14.46
C LEU A 70 -0.10 -5.81 -15.12
N VAL A 71 0.93 -5.56 -14.33
CA VAL A 71 2.32 -5.42 -14.73
C VAL A 71 3.21 -6.09 -13.68
N SER A 72 4.39 -6.58 -14.08
CA SER A 72 5.38 -7.00 -13.09
C SER A 72 5.81 -5.80 -12.27
N GLY A 73 5.52 -5.83 -10.98
CA GLY A 73 5.82 -4.78 -10.02
C GLY A 73 7.30 -4.47 -9.83
N GLU A 74 7.58 -3.38 -9.10
CA GLU A 74 8.91 -3.01 -8.64
C GLU A 74 9.19 -3.55 -7.23
N ASP A 75 10.47 -3.81 -6.93
CA ASP A 75 10.91 -4.24 -5.61
C ASP A 75 11.22 -3.04 -4.70
N TYR A 76 10.56 -2.98 -3.55
CA TYR A 76 10.75 -1.99 -2.51
C TYR A 76 11.45 -2.63 -1.31
N THR A 77 12.41 -1.92 -0.73
CA THR A 77 12.97 -2.28 0.58
C THR A 77 12.34 -1.40 1.65
N VAL A 78 11.60 -1.99 2.58
CA VAL A 78 11.02 -1.29 3.73
C VAL A 78 11.73 -1.72 4.99
N THR A 79 12.05 -0.76 5.85
CA THR A 79 12.63 -1.02 7.18
C THR A 79 11.65 -0.54 8.25
N LEU A 80 11.22 -1.46 9.12
CA LEU A 80 10.46 -1.12 10.32
C LEU A 80 11.46 -0.83 11.45
N PRO A 81 11.52 0.40 11.98
CA PRO A 81 12.33 0.71 13.14
C PRO A 81 11.74 0.09 14.41
N VAL A 82 12.60 -0.18 15.39
CA VAL A 82 12.24 -0.56 16.77
C VAL A 82 11.57 0.58 17.53
#